data_AF-A0A3D4EGN5-F1
#
_entry.id   AF-A0A3D4EGN5-F1
#
_cell.length_a   1.000
_cell.length_b   1.000
_cell.length_c   1.000
_cell.angle_alpha   90.00
_cell.angle_beta   90.00
_cell.angle_gamma   90.00
#
_symmetry.space_group_name_H-M   'P 1'
#
loop_
_entity.id
_entity.type
_entity.pdbx_description
1 polymer ?
#
loop_
_entity_poly.entity_id
_entity_poly.type
_entity_poly.pdbx_seq_one_letter_code
_entity_poly.pdbx_strand_id
1 'polypeptide(L)'
;RHVELYNIGDGTYIADTPGFASFDIEMMQTIDKQELQHDFREFKEYLGSCRFNDCAHLKEPGCAVTEALQRGEILQSRYQSYKRLYELSAQNNFWETK
;
A
#
# COMPACT_ATOMS: atom_id res chain seq x y z
N ARG A 1 11.17 0.91 24.15
CA ARG A 1 11.52 0.67 22.72
C ARG A 1 12.71 1.56 22.44
N HIS A 2 13.88 0.99 22.12
CA HIS A 2 15.14 1.71 21.94
C HIS A 2 15.54 1.66 20.47
N VAL A 3 16.05 2.77 19.92
CA VAL A 3 16.57 2.85 18.55
C VAL A 3 18.06 3.13 18.66
N GLU A 4 18.88 2.39 17.93
CA GLU A 4 20.33 2.60 17.87
C GLU A 4 20.81 2.84 16.44
N LEU A 5 21.87 3.63 16.32
CA LEU A 5 22.59 3.86 15.06
C LEU A 5 24.02 3.31 15.21
N TYR A 6 24.35 2.29 14.44
CA TYR A 6 25.69 1.73 14.36
C TYR A 6 26.45 2.37 13.20
N ASN A 7 27.55 3.06 13.48
CA ASN A 7 28.45 3.55 12.44
C ASN A 7 29.31 2.38 11.92
N ILE A 8 29.33 2.17 10.60
CA ILE A 8 30.11 1.09 9.96
C ILE A 8 31.26 1.60 9.07
N GLY A 9 31.57 2.89 9.13
CA GLY A 9 32.62 3.55 8.33
C GLY A 9 32.08 4.38 7.18
N ASP A 10 32.93 5.23 6.60
CA ASP A 10 32.66 6.05 5.40
C ASP A 10 31.34 6.85 5.43
N GLY A 11 30.95 7.33 6.63
CA GLY A 11 29.70 8.06 6.82
C GLY A 11 28.43 7.19 6.69
N THR A 12 28.57 5.87 6.73
CA THR A 12 27.47 4.90 6.64
C THR A 12 27.03 4.44 8.02
N TYR A 13 25.72 4.31 8.20
CA TYR A 13 25.10 3.90 9.46
C TYR A 13 24.06 2.80 9.24
N ILE A 14 23.95 1.88 10.19
CA ILE A 14 22.85 0.92 10.30
C ILE A 14 21.93 1.40 11.42
N ALA A 15 20.65 1.60 11.12
CA ALA A 15 19.63 1.89 12.12
C ALA A 15 18.99 0.58 12.59
N ASP A 16 19.22 0.21 13.84
CA ASP A 16 18.46 -0.84 14.50
C ASP A 16 17.23 -0.21 15.15
N THR A 17 16.08 -0.44 14.53
CA THR A 17 14.79 0.05 15.01
C THR A 17 13.98 -1.13 15.52
N PRO A 18 13.23 -0.97 16.63
CA PRO A 18 12.22 -1.94 17.00
C PRO A 18 11.26 -2.10 15.82
N GLY A 19 11.09 -3.33 15.33
CA GLY A 19 10.13 -3.61 14.27
C GLY A 19 8.72 -3.13 14.63
N PHE A 20 7.87 -2.98 13.62
CA PHE A 20 6.46 -2.64 13.83
C PHE A 20 5.75 -3.76 14.60
N ALA A 21 5.69 -3.63 15.93
CA ALA A 21 5.08 -4.62 16.82
C ALA A 21 3.54 -4.61 16.77
N SER A 22 2.97 -3.49 16.35
CA SER A 22 1.56 -3.29 16.02
C SER A 22 1.48 -2.55 14.69
N PHE A 23 0.57 -2.98 13.81
CA PHE A 23 0.24 -2.26 12.58
C PHE A 23 -0.70 -1.10 12.99
N ASP A 24 -0.19 -0.11 13.72
CA ASP A 24 -0.97 1.07 14.11
C ASP A 24 -1.13 1.98 12.90
N ILE A 25 -2.18 1.70 12.14
CA ILE A 25 -2.59 2.50 10.98
C ILE A 25 -3.00 3.91 11.41
N GLU A 26 -3.30 4.13 12.69
CA GLU A 26 -3.46 5.47 13.28
C GLU A 26 -2.21 6.36 13.12
N MET A 27 -1.01 5.76 13.01
CA MET A 27 0.24 6.48 12.73
C MET A 27 0.55 6.61 11.24
N MET A 28 -0.14 5.83 10.37
CA MET A 28 -0.11 6.05 8.92
C MET A 28 -0.99 7.26 8.64
N GLN A 29 -0.41 8.46 8.74
CA GLN A 29 -1.04 9.69 8.28
C GLN A 29 -1.64 9.44 6.89
N THR A 30 -2.98 9.40 6.83
CA THR A 30 -3.82 9.57 5.64
C THR A 30 -3.18 9.11 4.33
N ILE A 31 -2.92 7.81 4.18
CA ILE A 31 -2.72 7.28 2.82
C ILE A 31 -4.06 7.41 2.11
N ASP A 32 -4.14 8.35 1.16
CA ASP A 32 -5.31 8.50 0.31
C ASP A 32 -5.54 7.17 -0.41
N LYS A 33 -6.75 6.64 -0.29
CA LYS A 33 -7.15 5.39 -0.96
C LYS A 33 -6.95 5.47 -2.48
N GLN A 34 -7.01 6.66 -3.07
CA GLN A 34 -6.77 6.91 -4.49
C GLN A 34 -5.30 6.76 -4.86
N GLU A 35 -4.39 7.16 -3.96
CA GLU A 35 -2.95 7.09 -4.18
C GLU A 35 -2.37 5.72 -3.84
N LEU A 36 -3.03 4.94 -2.95
CA LEU A 36 -2.57 3.62 -2.49
C LEU A 36 -2.20 2.64 -3.63
N GLN A 37 -2.85 2.75 -4.78
CA GLN A 37 -2.55 1.90 -5.94
C GLN A 37 -1.11 2.05 -6.45
N HIS A 38 -0.47 3.19 -6.21
CA HIS A 38 0.90 3.49 -6.63
C HIS A 38 1.96 2.85 -5.72
N ASP A 39 1.60 2.47 -4.50
CA ASP A 39 2.50 1.81 -3.53
C ASP A 39 2.66 0.31 -3.78
N PHE A 40 1.85 -0.26 -4.68
CA PHE A 40 1.92 -1.65 -5.11
C PHE A 40 2.62 -1.74 -6.45
N ARG A 41 3.92 -2.06 -6.43
CA ARG A 41 4.76 -2.23 -7.64
C ARG A 41 4.10 -3.12 -8.68
N GLU A 42 3.43 -4.17 -8.25
CA GLU A 42 2.79 -5.15 -9.12
C GLU A 42 1.66 -4.56 -9.97
N PHE A 43 1.09 -3.42 -9.54
CA PHE A 43 0.00 -2.78 -10.27
C PHE A 43 0.50 -1.87 -11.39
N LYS A 44 1.77 -1.42 -11.32
CA LYS A 44 2.34 -0.37 -12.16
C LYS A 44 2.08 -0.57 -13.66
N GLU A 45 2.16 -1.81 -14.16
CA GLU A 45 1.98 -2.13 -15.58
C GLU A 45 0.52 -2.09 -16.04
N TYR A 46 -0.44 -2.11 -15.10
CA TYR A 46 -1.88 -2.19 -15.36
C TYR A 46 -2.63 -0.89 -15.07
N LEU A 47 -1.99 0.05 -14.35
CA LEU A 47 -2.59 1.35 -14.06
C LEU A 47 -2.91 2.12 -15.35
N GLY A 48 -4.11 2.70 -15.42
CA GLY A 48 -4.61 3.40 -16.61
C GLY A 48 -5.13 2.50 -17.74
N SER A 49 -5.02 1.17 -17.59
CA SER A 49 -5.54 0.20 -18.57
C SER A 49 -6.92 -0.36 -18.18
N CYS A 50 -7.49 0.07 -17.06
CA CYS A 50 -8.83 -0.30 -16.65
C CYS A 50 -9.88 0.37 -17.55
N ARG A 51 -11.06 -0.26 -17.65
CA ARG A 51 -12.22 0.31 -18.33
C ARG A 51 -12.65 1.68 -17.77
N PHE A 52 -12.45 1.90 -16.48
CA PHE A 52 -12.84 3.12 -15.77
C PHE A 52 -11.59 3.82 -15.22
N ASN A 53 -11.56 5.16 -15.32
CA ASN A 53 -10.43 5.98 -14.89
C ASN A 53 -10.29 6.05 -13.36
N ASP A 54 -11.39 5.87 -12.64
CA ASP A 54 -11.49 5.91 -11.17
C ASP A 54 -11.61 4.49 -10.56
N CYS A 55 -11.09 3.48 -11.27
CA CYS A 55 -11.13 2.09 -10.83
C CYS A 55 -10.35 1.92 -9.51
N ALA A 56 -11.01 1.39 -8.47
CA ALA A 56 -10.38 1.03 -7.20
C ALA A 56 -9.75 -0.37 -7.22
N HIS A 57 -9.80 -1.07 -8.34
CA HIS A 57 -9.25 -2.42 -8.53
C HIS A 57 -9.84 -3.47 -7.57
N LEU A 58 -11.09 -3.32 -7.15
CA LEU A 58 -11.75 -4.21 -6.19
C LEU A 58 -12.81 -5.10 -6.83
N LYS A 59 -13.77 -4.50 -7.54
CA LYS A 59 -14.97 -5.19 -8.05
C LYS A 59 -15.39 -4.71 -9.44
N GLU A 60 -14.68 -3.72 -9.96
CA GLU A 60 -15.00 -3.03 -11.19
C GLU A 60 -14.85 -3.98 -12.38
N PRO A 61 -15.84 -4.03 -13.29
CA PRO A 61 -15.73 -4.85 -14.49
C PRO A 61 -14.71 -4.26 -15.47
N GLY A 62 -13.88 -5.11 -16.08
CA GLY A 62 -12.81 -4.68 -16.99
C GLY A 62 -11.66 -3.99 -16.26
N CYS A 63 -11.36 -4.41 -15.02
CA CYS A 63 -10.22 -3.94 -14.27
C CYS A 63 -8.98 -4.76 -14.67
N ALA A 64 -7.97 -4.10 -15.25
CA ALA A 64 -6.74 -4.74 -15.70
C ALA A 64 -5.98 -5.41 -14.55
N VAL A 65 -6.05 -4.87 -13.33
CA VAL A 65 -5.43 -5.44 -12.13
C VAL A 65 -6.10 -6.76 -11.72
N THR A 66 -7.43 -6.83 -11.68
CA THR A 66 -8.12 -8.07 -11.30
C THR A 66 -8.04 -9.13 -12.40
N GLU A 67 -7.94 -8.73 -13.67
CA GLU A 67 -7.64 -9.64 -14.77
C GLU A 67 -6.21 -10.20 -14.67
N ALA A 68 -5.20 -9.36 -14.37
CA ALA A 68 -3.83 -9.81 -14.13
C ALA A 68 -3.72 -10.75 -12.93
N LEU A 69 -4.49 -10.49 -11.87
CA LEU A 69 -4.65 -11.42 -10.73
C LEU A 69 -5.21 -12.77 -11.20
N GLN A 70 -6.27 -12.78 -12.02
CA GLN A 70 -6.86 -14.03 -12.54
C GLN A 70 -5.89 -14.82 -13.43
N ARG A 71 -5.00 -14.13 -14.15
CA ARG A 71 -3.91 -14.75 -14.93
C ARG A 71 -2.73 -15.22 -14.09
N GLY A 72 -2.69 -14.88 -12.79
CA GLY A 72 -1.59 -15.23 -11.89
C GLY A 72 -0.35 -14.33 -12.00
N GLU A 73 -0.45 -13.22 -12.72
CA GLU A 73 0.63 -12.23 -12.87
C GLU A 73 0.78 -11.37 -11.59
N ILE A 74 -0.32 -11.22 -10.86
CA ILE A 74 -0.34 -10.61 -9.51
C ILE A 74 -0.61 -11.71 -8.49
N LEU A 75 0.24 -11.79 -7.46
CA LEU A 75 0.04 -12.75 -6.38
C LEU A 75 -1.22 -12.43 -5.57
N GLN A 76 -2.01 -13.46 -5.29
CA GLN A 76 -3.24 -13.34 -4.50
C GLN A 76 -3.00 -12.68 -3.14
N SER A 77 -1.88 -12.98 -2.46
CA SER A 77 -1.51 -12.39 -1.18
C SER A 77 -1.29 -10.88 -1.27
N ARG A 78 -0.65 -10.41 -2.35
CA ARG A 78 -0.39 -8.99 -2.60
C ARG A 78 -1.69 -8.23 -2.85
N TYR A 79 -2.58 -8.81 -3.66
CA TYR A 79 -3.92 -8.27 -3.86
C TYR A 79 -4.74 -8.17 -2.57
N GLN A 80 -4.69 -9.20 -1.70
CA GLN A 80 -5.39 -9.15 -0.41
C GLN A 80 -4.82 -8.07 0.52
N SER A 81 -3.50 -7.87 0.53
CA SER A 81 -2.87 -6.75 1.26
C SER A 81 -3.37 -5.40 0.75
N TYR A 82 -3.43 -5.20 -0.56
CA TYR A 82 -3.97 -3.97 -1.17
C TYR A 82 -5.41 -3.73 -0.73
N LYS A 83 -6.28 -4.75 -0.89
CA LYS A 83 -7.69 -4.65 -0.52
C LYS A 83 -7.87 -4.28 0.96
N ARG A 84 -7.12 -4.94 1.85
CA ARG A 84 -7.17 -4.67 3.29
C ARG A 84 -6.75 -3.22 3.61
N LEU A 85 -5.68 -2.74 3.00
CA LEU A 85 -5.21 -1.36 3.20
C LEU A 85 -6.21 -0.35 2.62
N TYR A 86 -6.80 -0.63 1.46
CA TYR A 86 -7.81 0.23 0.84
C TYR A 86 -9.05 0.37 1.73
N GLU A 87 -9.54 -0.74 2.29
CA GLU A 87 -10.68 -0.73 3.23
C GLU A 87 -10.38 0.10 4.49
N LEU A 88 -9.15 0.04 5.00
CA LEU A 88 -8.71 0.81 6.17
C LEU A 88 -8.56 2.30 5.83
N SER A 89 -7.94 2.64 4.70
CA SER A 89 -7.85 4.03 4.20
C SER A 89 -9.22 4.64 3.92
N ALA A 90 -10.21 3.84 3.49
CA ALA A 90 -11.57 4.32 3.24
C ALA A 90 -12.36 4.67 4.52
N GLN A 91 -11.96 4.15 5.67
CA GLN A 91 -12.58 4.43 6.97
C GLN A 91 -12.02 5.69 7.64
N ASN A 92 -10.88 6.21 7.16
CA ASN A 92 -10.27 7.43 7.69
C ASN A 92 -10.95 8.67 7.09
N ASN A 93 -11.84 9.26 7.87
CA ASN A 93 -12.42 10.58 7.61
C ASN A 93 -11.38 11.66 7.93
N PHE A 94 -10.58 12.07 6.95
CA PHE A 94 -9.52 13.07 7.14
C PHE A 94 -10.02 14.44 7.66
N TRP A 95 -11.32 14.72 7.58
CA TRP A 95 -12.00 15.90 8.13
C TRP A 95 -12.31 15.84 9.63
N GLU A 96 -12.19 14.68 10.29
CA GLU A 96 -12.36 14.55 11.75
C GLU A 96 -11.10 14.93 12.54
N THR A 97 -9.95 14.99 11.87
CA THR A 97 -8.63 15.27 12.47
C THR A 97 -8.23 16.76 12.46
N LYS A 98 -9.16 17.67 12.11
CA LYS A 98 -8.92 19.13 12.10
C LYS A 98 -9.27 19.80 13.42
#